data_AF-A0A2E4G6T7-F1
#
_entry.id   AF-A0A2E4G6T7-F1
#
_cell.length_a   1.000
_cell.length_b   1.000
_cell.length_c   1.000
_cell.angle_alpha   90.00
_cell.angle_beta   90.00
_cell.angle_gamma   90.00
#
_symmetry.space_group_name_H-M   'P 1'
#
loop_
_entity.id
_entity.type
_entity.pdbx_description
1 polymer ?
#
loop_
_entity_poly.entity_id
_entity_poly.type
_entity_poly.pdbx_seq_one_letter_code
_entity_poly.pdbx_strand_id
1 'polypeptide(L)' 'MAKTQFFYRSWIIATYLLLLALIIPWYWPEEDVRYFLGIPLWAIASLGGLFLTSCFTAWICLRIEGRKH' A
#
# COMPACT_ATOMS: atom_id res chain seq x y z
N MET A 1 7.16 3.78 28.63
CA MET A 1 7.55 3.39 27.26
C MET A 1 6.33 3.19 26.35
N ALA A 2 5.42 4.17 26.22
CA ALA A 2 4.19 4.04 25.42
C ALA A 2 4.29 4.68 24.01
N LYS A 3 5.33 5.49 23.75
CA LYS A 3 5.50 6.21 22.48
C LYS A 3 5.68 5.26 21.29
N THR A 4 6.42 4.17 21.46
CA THR A 4 6.78 3.26 20.36
C THR A 4 5.57 2.54 19.74
N GLN A 5 4.55 2.22 20.55
CA GLN A 5 3.33 1.54 20.09
C GLN A 5 2.49 2.43 19.16
N PHE A 6 2.41 3.73 19.47
CA PHE A 6 1.72 4.71 18.62
C PHE A 6 2.43 4.94 17.29
N PHE A 7 3.76 5.05 17.30
CA PHE A 7 4.53 5.22 16.06
C PHE A 7 4.34 4.05 15.10
N TYR A 8 4.30 2.81 15.59
CA TYR A 8 4.02 1.65 14.75
C TYR A 8 2.62 1.69 14.13
N ARG A 9 1.59 2.06 14.91
CA ARG A 9 0.21 2.14 14.41
C ARG A 9 0.04 3.29 13.41
N SER A 10 0.65 4.45 13.69
CA SER A 10 0.65 5.59 12.78
C SER A 10 1.41 5.30 11.49
N TRP A 11 2.51 4.55 11.56
CA TRP A 11 3.25 4.12 10.37
C TRP A 11 2.42 3.18 9.49
N ILE A 12 1.74 2.21 10.10
CA ILE A 12 0.79 1.32 9.40
C ILE A 12 -0.28 2.13 8.67
N ILE A 13 -0.91 3.08 9.37
CA ILE A 13 -1.95 3.94 8.79
C ILE A 13 -1.39 4.80 7.66
N ALA A 14 -0.21 5.40 7.83
CA ALA A 14 0.43 6.22 6.81
C ALA A 14 0.76 5.41 5.55
N THR A 15 1.27 4.19 5.70
CA THR A 15 1.50 3.27 4.57
C THR A 15 0.18 2.95 3.86
N TYR A 16 -0.87 2.57 4.58
CA TYR A 16 -2.17 2.29 3.97
C TYR A 16 -2.79 3.51 3.28
N LEU A 17 -2.66 4.71 3.84
CA LEU A 17 -3.12 5.95 3.21
C LEU A 17 -2.33 6.28 1.94
N LEU A 18 -1.02 6.07 1.95
CA LEU A 18 -0.18 6.28 0.77
C LEU A 18 -0.54 5.27 -0.32
N LEU A 19 -0.75 4.00 0.03
CA LEU A 19 -1.21 2.98 -0.92
C LEU A 19 -2.59 3.33 -1.46
N LEU A 20 -3.52 3.80 -0.62
CA LEU A 20 -4.85 4.24 -1.04
C LEU A 20 -4.77 5.40 -2.05
N ALA A 21 -3.93 6.40 -1.76
CA ALA A 21 -3.70 7.53 -2.66
C ALA A 21 -3.04 7.09 -4.00
N LEU A 22 -2.27 6.00 -3.98
CA LEU A 22 -1.64 5.43 -5.18
C LEU A 22 -2.60 4.57 -6.01
N ILE A 23 -3.55 3.90 -5.36
CA ILE A 23 -4.51 2.98 -5.98
C ILE A 23 -5.64 3.74 -6.67
N ILE A 24 -6.08 4.88 -6.13
CA ILE A 24 -7.28 5.55 -6.62
C ILE A 24 -6.94 6.55 -7.74
N PRO A 25 -7.51 6.34 -8.96
CA PRO A 25 -8.11 7.34 -9.84
C PRO A 25 -7.67 8.79 -9.94
N TRP A 26 -7.55 9.46 -8.82
CA TRP A 26 -8.21 10.75 -8.63
C TRP A 26 -7.53 11.94 -9.31
N TYR A 27 -6.29 11.75 -9.75
CA TYR A 27 -5.48 12.79 -10.40
C TYR A 27 -5.38 12.62 -11.92
N TRP A 28 -5.89 11.52 -12.49
CA TRP A 28 -5.75 11.29 -13.93
C TRP A 28 -6.97 11.83 -14.68
N PRO A 29 -6.79 12.72 -15.68
CA PRO A 29 -7.89 13.15 -16.53
C PRO A 29 -8.44 11.99 -17.37
N GLU A 30 -9.75 12.04 -17.67
CA GLU A 30 -10.51 11.00 -18.38
C GLU A 30 -9.94 10.67 -19.77
N GLU A 31 -9.16 11.59 -20.36
CA GLU A 31 -8.56 11.47 -21.68
C GLU A 31 -7.11 10.93 -21.69
N ASP A 32 -6.50 10.74 -20.51
CA ASP A 32 -5.11 10.27 -20.42
C ASP A 32 -5.05 8.73 -20.49
N VAL A 33 -5.15 8.23 -21.72
CA VAL A 33 -4.87 6.84 -22.10
C VAL A 33 -3.36 6.60 -22.15
N ARG A 34 -2.67 6.85 -21.04
CA ARG A 34 -1.24 6.52 -20.91
C ARG A 34 -1.09 5.02 -20.72
N TYR A 35 -0.99 4.32 -21.84
CA TYR A 35 -0.62 2.92 -21.90
C TYR A 35 0.90 2.80 -21.74
N PHE A 36 1.35 2.08 -20.73
CA PHE A 36 2.75 1.69 -20.61
C PHE A 36 2.82 0.21 -20.96
N LEU A 37 3.57 -0.14 -22.01
CA LEU A 37 3.68 -1.52 -22.53
C LEU A 37 2.34 -2.18 -22.93
N GLY A 38 1.35 -1.37 -23.38
CA GLY A 38 0.01 -1.86 -23.75
C GLY A 38 -0.94 -2.09 -22.57
N ILE A 39 -0.50 -1.80 -21.34
CA ILE A 39 -1.31 -1.93 -20.12
C ILE A 39 -1.63 -0.51 -19.60
N PRO A 40 -2.87 -0.23 -19.17
CA PRO A 40 -3.19 1.06 -18.57
C PRO A 40 -2.35 1.24 -17.29
N LEU A 41 -1.69 2.39 -17.15
CA LEU A 41 -0.85 2.65 -15.98
C LEU A 41 -1.62 2.54 -14.65
N TRP A 42 -2.92 2.85 -14.64
CA TRP A 42 -3.80 2.62 -13.50
C TRP A 42 -3.84 1.17 -13.02
N ALA A 43 -3.80 0.21 -13.96
CA ALA A 43 -3.75 -1.20 -13.60
C ALA A 43 -2.40 -1.57 -12.97
N ILE A 44 -1.30 -1.00 -13.47
CA ILE A 44 0.04 -1.21 -12.90
C ILE A 44 0.11 -0.61 -11.48
N ALA A 45 -0.40 0.61 -11.29
CA ALA A 45 -0.49 1.25 -9.98
C ALA A 45 -1.36 0.45 -8.99
N SER A 46 -2.51 -0.06 -9.46
CA SER A 46 -3.39 -0.91 -8.64
C SER A 46 -2.73 -2.25 -8.28
N LEU A 47 -2.07 -2.90 -9.24
CA LEU A 47 -1.29 -4.12 -9.01
C LEU A 47 -0.17 -3.89 -8.01
N GLY A 48 0.57 -2.79 -8.15
CA GLY A 48 1.60 -2.38 -7.19
C GLY A 48 1.03 -2.16 -5.78
N GLY A 49 -0.11 -1.47 -5.67
CA GLY A 49 -0.81 -1.27 -4.41
C GLY A 49 -1.29 -2.57 -3.76
N LEU A 50 -1.84 -3.50 -4.54
CA LEU A 50 -2.25 -4.82 -4.06
C LEU A 50 -1.05 -5.67 -3.63
N PHE A 51 0.04 -5.63 -4.38
CA PHE A 51 1.26 -6.34 -4.04
C PHE A 51 1.88 -5.79 -2.74
N LEU A 52 1.93 -4.47 -2.59
CA LEU A 52 2.43 -3.80 -1.38
C LEU A 52 1.54 -4.08 -0.17
N THR A 53 0.21 -4.00 -0.30
CA THR A 53 -0.72 -4.33 0.81
C THR A 53 -0.57 -5.78 1.24
N SER A 54 -0.42 -6.71 0.29
CA SER A 54 -0.20 -8.14 0.58
C SER A 54 1.13 -8.37 1.31
N CYS A 55 2.24 -7.85 0.77
CA CYS A 55 3.56 -7.94 1.42
C CYS A 55 3.55 -7.33 2.83
N PHE A 56 2.90 -6.18 2.98
CA PHE A 56 2.80 -5.49 4.26
C PHE A 56 1.99 -6.30 5.28
N THR A 57 0.88 -6.89 4.85
CA THR A 57 0.05 -7.78 5.68
C THR A 57 0.82 -9.03 6.09
N ALA A 58 1.54 -9.66 5.16
CA ALA A 58 2.38 -10.81 5.44
C ALA A 58 3.49 -10.46 6.47
N TRP A 59 4.14 -9.30 6.30
CA TRP A 59 5.15 -8.83 7.24
C TRP A 59 4.59 -8.59 8.65
N ILE A 60 3.40 -7.98 8.77
CA ILE A 60 2.71 -7.85 10.05
C ILE A 60 2.42 -9.21 10.67
N CYS A 61 1.91 -10.16 9.87
CA CYS A 61 1.55 -11.49 10.34
C CYS A 61 2.78 -12.25 10.87
N LEU A 62 3.89 -12.23 10.12
CA LEU A 62 5.17 -12.80 10.56
C LEU A 62 5.70 -12.14 11.84
N ARG A 63 5.54 -10.82 11.97
CA ARG A 63 5.99 -10.11 13.17
C ARG A 63 5.09 -10.36 14.39
N ILE A 64 3.83 -10.71 14.18
CA ILE A 64 2.93 -11.18 15.25
C ILE A 64 3.32 -12.59 15.69
N GLU A 65 3.59 -13.48 14.74
CA GLU A 65 3.96 -14.87 15.04
C GLU A 65 5.29 -14.97 15.79
N GLY A 66 6.29 -14.17 15.41
CA GLY A 66 7.57 -14.09 16.12
C GLY A 66 7.52 -13.55 17.56
N ARG A 67 6.35 -13.10 18.06
CA ARG A 67 6.14 -12.69 19.46
C ARG A 67 5.58 -13.80 20.37
N LYS A 68 5.23 -14.96 19.81
CA LYS A 68 4.68 -16.09 20.58
C LYS A 68 5.74 -17.05 21.13
N HIS A 69 7.01 -16.86 20.79
CA HIS A 69 8.16 -17.62 21.27
C HIS A 69 9.05 -16.74 22.14
#